data_AF-A0A847YZJ1-F1
#
_entry.id   AF-A0A847YZJ1-F1
#
_cell.length_a   1.000
_cell.length_b   1.000
_cell.length_c   1.000
_cell.angle_alpha   90.00
_cell.angle_beta   90.00
_cell.angle_gamma   90.00
#
_symmetry.space_group_name_H-M   'P 1'
#
loop_
_entity.id
_entity.type
_entity.pdbx_description
1 polymer ?
#
loop_
_entity_poly.entity_id
_entity_poly.type
_entity_poly.pdbx_seq_one_letter_code
_entity_poly.pdbx_strand_id
1 'polypeptide(L)'
;MKKPYLLIIILGIILASCAEPEPETLPSFEEVATRRDNPTPSQVKAYCEENGGHYEYWKNNDGSYSTYCIFPQGYGCEPEKFWDGSCSMETF
;
A
#
# COMPACT_ATOMS: atom_id res chain seq x y z
N MET A 1 41.05 31.00 25.99
CA MET A 1 39.80 30.84 26.78
C MET A 1 38.64 30.40 25.86
N LYS A 2 38.71 29.23 25.21
CA LYS A 2 37.68 28.77 24.23
C LYS A 2 37.41 27.25 24.23
N LYS A 3 38.03 26.49 25.14
CA LYS A 3 37.94 25.02 25.18
C LYS A 3 36.80 24.38 26.01
N PRO A 4 36.00 25.08 26.86
CA PRO A 4 34.90 24.39 27.56
C PRO A 4 33.69 24.18 26.66
N TYR A 5 33.48 25.00 25.63
CA TYR A 5 32.37 24.86 24.68
C TYR A 5 32.47 23.58 23.83
N LEU A 6 33.68 23.14 23.49
CA LEU A 6 33.89 21.91 22.73
C LEU A 6 33.41 20.68 23.50
N LEU A 7 33.65 20.64 24.82
CA LEU A 7 33.20 19.55 25.69
C LEU A 7 31.68 19.51 25.84
N ILE A 8 31.03 20.68 25.91
CA ILE A 8 29.57 20.78 26.03
C ILE A 8 28.88 20.31 24.73
N ILE A 9 29.44 20.65 23.57
CA ILE A 9 28.89 20.21 22.27
C ILE A 9 29.00 18.69 22.09
N ILE A 10 30.13 18.09 22.47
CA ILE A 10 30.32 16.63 22.42
C ILE A 10 29.34 15.91 23.35
N LEU A 11 29.12 16.45 24.56
CA LEU A 11 28.16 15.88 25.51
C LEU A 11 26.71 15.94 25.00
N GLY A 12 26.34 17.01 24.29
CA GLY A 12 25.02 17.15 23.68
C GLY A 12 24.74 16.13 22.57
N ILE A 13 25.77 15.75 21.79
CA ILE A 13 25.63 14.76 20.71
C ILE A 13 25.46 13.34 21.27
N ILE A 14 26.11 13.02 22.39
CA ILE A 14 25.99 11.69 23.04
C ILE A 14 24.57 11.47 23.59
N LEU A 15 23.92 12.52 24.11
CA LEU A 15 22.57 12.45 24.67
C LEU A 15 21.46 12.24 23.62
N ALA A 16 21.68 12.62 22.36
CA ALA A 16 20.72 12.43 21.27
C ALA A 16 20.77 11.03 20.64
N SER A 17 21.75 10.19 21.01
CA SER A 17 21.96 8.86 20.43
C SER A 17 21.09 7.75 21.07
N CYS A 18 20.27 8.08 22.07
CA CYS A 18 19.39 7.14 22.76
C CYS A 18 17.92 7.39 22.38
N ALA A 19 17.64 7.61 21.10
CA ALA A 19 16.27 7.52 20.60
C ALA A 19 16.01 6.05 20.26
N GLU A 20 15.33 5.35 21.17
CA GLU A 20 14.88 3.98 20.97
C GLU A 20 13.79 3.99 19.87
N PRO A 21 13.91 3.19 18.80
CA PRO A 21 12.86 3.12 17.80
C PRO A 21 11.57 2.63 18.46
N GLU A 22 10.48 3.36 18.23
CA GLU A 22 9.17 3.00 18.76
C GLU A 22 8.83 1.55 18.38
N PRO A 23 8.46 0.69 19.33
CA PRO A 23 8.18 -0.71 19.03
C PRO A 23 7.03 -0.77 18.03
N GLU A 24 7.28 -1.35 16.85
CA GLU A 24 6.25 -1.60 15.84
C GLU A 24 5.15 -2.45 16.46
N THR A 25 4.07 -1.80 16.88
CA THR A 25 2.89 -2.48 17.41
C THR A 25 2.18 -3.15 16.24
N LEU A 26 2.06 -4.48 16.30
CA LEU A 26 1.31 -5.24 15.30
C LEU A 26 -0.13 -4.72 15.25
N PRO A 27 -0.72 -4.51 14.05
CA PRO A 27 -2.08 -4.04 13.92
C PRO A 27 -3.07 -5.06 14.51
N SER A 28 -4.15 -4.56 15.12
CA SER A 28 -5.21 -5.42 15.67
C SER A 28 -5.96 -6.16 14.56
N PHE A 29 -6.62 -7.27 14.91
CA PHE A 29 -7.44 -8.04 13.97
C PHE A 29 -8.57 -7.18 13.36
N GLU A 30 -9.14 -6.26 14.13
CA GLU A 30 -10.20 -5.35 13.68
C GLU A 30 -9.68 -4.34 12.63
N GLU A 31 -8.49 -3.79 12.85
CA GLU A 31 -7.83 -2.91 11.88
C GLU A 31 -7.42 -3.67 10.60
N VAL A 32 -7.06 -4.95 10.70
CA VAL A 32 -6.78 -5.79 9.53
C VAL A 32 -8.07 -6.10 8.77
N ALA A 33 -9.16 -6.44 9.45
CA ALA A 33 -10.45 -6.72 8.83
C ALA A 33 -10.99 -5.48 8.08
N THR A 34 -10.95 -4.31 8.71
CA THR A 34 -11.42 -3.05 8.12
C THR A 34 -10.65 -2.71 6.83
N ARG A 35 -9.34 -2.97 6.80
CA ARG A 35 -8.52 -2.77 5.58
C ARG A 35 -8.86 -3.72 4.45
N ARG A 36 -9.39 -4.91 4.74
CA ARG A 36 -9.85 -5.86 3.72
C ARG A 36 -11.18 -5.39 3.11
N ASP A 37 -12.10 -4.92 3.94
CA ASP A 37 -13.46 -4.57 3.51
C ASP A 37 -13.52 -3.21 2.79
N ASN A 38 -12.51 -2.36 2.97
CA ASN A 38 -12.40 -1.05 2.32
C ASN A 38 -10.97 -0.82 1.78
N PRO A 39 -10.60 -1.49 0.68
CA PRO A 39 -9.26 -1.35 0.12
C PRO A 39 -9.07 0.00 -0.56
N THR A 40 -7.86 0.54 -0.49
CA THR A 40 -7.47 1.70 -1.29
C THR A 40 -7.29 1.32 -2.76
N PRO A 41 -7.42 2.26 -3.71
CA PRO A 41 -7.17 1.99 -5.13
C PRO A 41 -5.79 1.37 -5.41
N SER A 42 -4.76 1.79 -4.65
CA SER A 42 -3.41 1.24 -4.75
C SER A 42 -3.33 -0.23 -4.33
N GLN A 43 -4.09 -0.64 -3.30
CA GLN A 43 -4.15 -2.03 -2.86
C GLN A 43 -4.85 -2.92 -3.87
N VAL A 44 -5.96 -2.46 -4.44
CA VAL A 44 -6.69 -3.20 -5.46
C VAL A 44 -5.84 -3.34 -6.73
N LYS A 45 -5.11 -2.29 -7.13
CA LYS A 45 -4.13 -2.35 -8.21
C LYS A 45 -3.02 -3.36 -7.94
N ALA A 46 -2.40 -3.30 -6.76
CA ALA A 46 -1.33 -4.23 -6.38
C ALA A 46 -1.83 -5.68 -6.39
N TYR A 47 -3.03 -5.94 -5.85
CA TYR A 47 -3.63 -7.26 -5.85
C TYR A 47 -3.85 -7.81 -7.26
N CYS A 48 -4.32 -6.98 -8.20
CA CYS A 48 -4.43 -7.37 -9.60
C CYS A 48 -3.08 -7.84 -10.17
N GLU A 49 -2.04 -7.02 -9.99
CA GLU A 49 -0.70 -7.26 -10.54
C GLU A 49 -0.02 -8.47 -9.89
N GLU A 50 -0.16 -8.64 -8.57
CA GLU A 50 0.40 -9.75 -7.78
C GLU A 50 -0.23 -11.10 -8.14
N ASN A 51 -1.48 -11.11 -8.60
CA ASN A 51 -2.18 -12.32 -9.06
C ASN A 51 -2.04 -12.55 -10.58
N GLY A 52 -1.10 -11.87 -11.24
CA GLY A 52 -0.77 -12.10 -12.65
C GLY A 52 -1.68 -11.39 -13.65
N GLY A 53 -2.55 -10.50 -13.19
CA GLY A 53 -3.31 -9.60 -14.04
C GLY A 53 -2.52 -8.36 -14.45
N HIS A 54 -3.04 -7.63 -15.43
CA HIS A 54 -2.55 -6.32 -15.86
C HIS A 54 -3.61 -5.25 -15.57
N TYR A 55 -3.24 -4.22 -14.82
CA TYR A 55 -4.16 -3.15 -14.45
C TYR A 55 -4.22 -2.08 -15.56
N GLU A 56 -5.41 -1.80 -16.09
CA GLU A 56 -5.63 -0.83 -17.16
C GLU A 56 -6.65 0.25 -16.81
N TYR A 57 -6.50 1.42 -17.45
CA TYR A 57 -7.48 2.51 -17.42
C TYR A 57 -8.04 2.72 -18.82
N TRP A 58 -9.35 2.61 -18.96
CA TRP A 58 -10.05 2.73 -20.23
C TRP A 58 -10.84 4.02 -20.26
N LYS A 59 -10.57 4.88 -21.23
CA LYS A 59 -11.30 6.13 -21.40
C LYS A 59 -12.67 5.84 -22.02
N ASN A 60 -13.73 6.27 -21.35
CA ASN A 60 -15.10 6.17 -21.81
C ASN A 60 -15.46 7.30 -22.80
N ASN A 61 -16.54 7.11 -23.56
CA ASN A 61 -16.99 8.09 -24.56
C ASN A 61 -17.40 9.44 -23.94
N ASP A 62 -17.82 9.44 -22.68
CA ASP A 62 -18.16 10.65 -21.90
C ASP A 62 -16.93 11.36 -21.29
N GLY A 63 -15.73 10.81 -21.50
CA GLY A 63 -14.47 11.33 -20.97
C GLY A 63 -14.10 10.83 -19.58
N SER A 64 -14.93 10.00 -18.94
CA SER A 64 -14.59 9.30 -17.70
C SER A 64 -13.60 8.16 -17.95
N TYR A 65 -13.13 7.52 -16.87
CA TYR A 65 -12.27 6.33 -16.95
C TYR A 65 -12.89 5.17 -16.18
N SER A 66 -12.85 3.99 -16.77
CA SER A 66 -13.09 2.71 -16.11
C SER A 66 -11.77 1.98 -15.87
N THR A 67 -11.71 1.20 -14.81
CA THR A 67 -10.52 0.43 -14.43
C THR A 67 -10.79 -1.05 -14.58
N TYR A 68 -9.80 -1.78 -15.09
CA TYR A 68 -9.90 -3.21 -15.30
C TYR A 68 -8.63 -3.94 -14.89
N CYS A 69 -8.79 -5.10 -14.28
CA CYS A 69 -7.75 -6.09 -14.11
C CYS A 69 -7.87 -7.12 -15.24
N ILE A 70 -6.98 -7.04 -16.23
CA ILE A 70 -6.97 -7.91 -17.42
C ILE A 70 -6.13 -9.14 -17.13
N PHE A 71 -6.72 -10.32 -17.19
CA PHE A 71 -6.03 -11.57 -16.96
C PHE A 71 -5.31 -12.06 -18.23
N PRO A 72 -4.26 -12.91 -18.12
CA PRO A 72 -3.46 -13.38 -19.26
C PRO A 72 -4.23 -14.03 -20.41
N GLN A 73 -5.40 -14.58 -20.10
CA GLN A 73 -6.30 -15.22 -21.04
C GLN A 73 -7.23 -14.25 -21.80
N GLY A 74 -7.10 -12.94 -21.54
CA GLY A 74 -7.68 -11.88 -22.37
C GLY A 74 -9.04 -11.34 -21.93
N TYR A 75 -9.61 -11.84 -20.83
CA TYR A 75 -10.75 -11.21 -20.15
C TYR A 75 -10.29 -10.54 -18.87
N GLY A 76 -11.15 -9.70 -18.29
CA GLY A 76 -10.85 -9.00 -17.07
C GLY A 76 -12.09 -8.54 -16.33
N CYS A 77 -11.87 -8.04 -15.13
CA CYS A 77 -12.92 -7.56 -14.24
C CYS A 77 -12.60 -6.19 -13.69
N GLU A 78 -13.62 -5.52 -13.16
CA GLU A 78 -13.40 -4.39 -12.25
C GLU A 78 -12.47 -4.87 -11.11
N PRO A 79 -11.35 -4.18 -10.85
CA PRO A 79 -10.35 -4.63 -9.89
C PRO A 79 -10.92 -4.89 -8.49
N GLU A 80 -11.91 -4.12 -8.06
CA GLU A 80 -12.62 -4.26 -6.78
C GLU A 80 -13.40 -5.58 -6.71
N LYS A 81 -13.98 -6.01 -7.84
CA LYS A 81 -14.70 -7.29 -7.97
C LYS A 81 -13.75 -8.48 -7.94
N PHE A 82 -12.52 -8.28 -8.42
CA PHE A 82 -11.49 -9.30 -8.27
C PHE A 82 -10.97 -9.37 -6.83
N TRP A 83 -10.82 -8.23 -6.14
CA TRP A 83 -10.42 -8.16 -4.73
C TRP A 83 -11.41 -8.85 -3.78
N ASP A 84 -12.71 -8.59 -3.96
CA ASP A 84 -13.76 -9.18 -3.12
C ASP A 84 -14.13 -10.62 -3.52
N GLY A 85 -13.57 -11.13 -4.62
CA GLY A 85 -13.78 -12.48 -5.14
C GLY A 85 -15.11 -12.69 -5.85
N SER A 86 -15.91 -11.64 -6.07
CA SER A 86 -17.13 -11.72 -6.89
C SER A 86 -16.84 -11.90 -8.39
N CYS A 87 -15.60 -11.63 -8.80
CA CYS A 87 -15.01 -12.10 -10.05
C CYS A 87 -13.71 -12.87 -9.78
N SER A 88 -13.41 -13.88 -10.61
CA SER A 88 -12.18 -14.67 -10.49
C SER A 88 -11.55 -15.00 -11.85
N MET A 89 -10.30 -15.47 -11.81
CA MET A 89 -9.57 -15.99 -12.96
C MET A 89 -10.05 -17.36 -13.45
N GLU A 90 -10.96 -18.03 -12.74
CA GLU A 90 -11.43 -19.38 -13.11
C GLU A 90 -12.84 -19.37 -13.72
N THR A 91 -13.49 -18.21 -13.85
CA THR A 91 -14.88 -18.14 -14.31
C THR A 91 -14.99 -17.86 -15.81
N PHE A 92 -15.38 -18.90 -16.56
CA PHE A 92 -16.30 -18.81 -17.71
C PHE A 92 -17.44 -19.81 -17.52
#